data_AF-A0A2E4D518-F1
#
_entry.id   AF-A0A2E4D518-F1
#
_cell.length_a   1.000
_cell.length_b   1.000
_cell.length_c   1.000
_cell.angle_alpha   90.00
_cell.angle_beta   90.00
_cell.angle_gamma   90.00
#
_symmetry.space_group_name_H-M   'P 1'
#
loop_
_entity.id
_entity.type
_entity.pdbx_description
1 polymer ?
#
loop_
_entity_poly.entity_id
_entity_poly.type
_entity_poly.pdbx_seq_one_letter_code
_entity_poly.pdbx_strand_id
1 'polypeptide(L)'
;MKLHFIKVIPLVILSILISCNSQNLDMEYDCDGTKIKFNDLDRSFEVGGNDLSKNRDFYMNQVIIFGKFYGDSNEASVAIFNKINKKIEFKEPSQTRIVQCTKVN
;
A
#
# COMPACT_ATOMS: atom_id res chain seq x y z
N MET A 1 27.57 -41.57 43.86
CA MET A 1 28.53 -40.45 43.89
C MET A 1 28.52 -39.79 42.51
N LYS A 2 28.18 -38.49 42.46
CA LYS A 2 28.20 -37.54 41.33
C LYS A 2 27.47 -37.92 40.03
N LEU A 3 26.19 -37.57 39.97
CA LEU A 3 25.53 -37.21 38.70
C LEU A 3 25.97 -35.78 38.34
N HIS A 4 26.74 -35.64 37.25
CA HIS A 4 27.13 -34.34 36.73
C HIS A 4 25.94 -33.71 36.00
N PHE A 5 25.28 -32.73 36.63
CA PHE A 5 24.36 -31.83 35.94
C PHE A 5 25.18 -30.93 35.01
N ILE A 6 25.16 -31.24 33.72
CA ILE A 6 25.59 -30.29 32.69
C ILE A 6 24.49 -29.21 32.62
N LYS A 7 24.78 -28.03 33.18
CA LYS A 7 23.99 -26.82 32.94
C LYS A 7 24.09 -26.47 31.45
N VAL A 8 23.09 -26.83 30.67
CA VAL A 8 22.92 -26.28 29.32
C VAL A 8 22.39 -24.86 29.48
N ILE A 9 23.30 -23.89 29.41
CA ILE A 9 22.97 -22.48 29.33
C ILE A 9 22.36 -22.25 27.93
N PRO A 10 21.14 -21.72 27.78
CA PRO A 10 20.62 -21.35 26.47
C PRO A 10 21.28 -20.03 26.06
N LEU A 11 22.52 -20.10 25.56
CA LEU A 11 23.24 -18.96 24.99
C LEU A 11 23.07 -18.95 23.46
N VAL A 12 21.82 -18.81 22.98
CA VAL A 12 21.56 -18.39 21.59
C VAL A 12 20.28 -17.55 21.56
N ILE A 13 20.27 -16.47 22.34
CA ILE A 13 19.52 -15.27 21.96
C ILE A 13 20.59 -14.32 21.44
N LEU A 14 20.29 -13.62 20.35
CA LEU A 14 21.12 -12.65 19.64
C LEU A 14 21.86 -13.24 18.44
N SER A 15 21.29 -13.00 17.24
CA SER A 15 21.99 -12.44 16.06
C SER A 15 21.32 -12.87 14.75
N ILE A 16 20.04 -12.54 14.57
CA ILE A 16 19.56 -12.24 13.22
C ILE A 16 18.66 -11.03 13.34
N LEU A 17 19.31 -9.88 13.56
CA LEU A 17 18.74 -8.60 13.16
C LEU A 17 18.40 -8.77 11.69
N ILE A 18 17.11 -8.95 11.45
CA ILE A 18 16.50 -8.96 10.14
C ILE A 18 17.10 -7.77 9.42
N SER A 19 17.87 -8.02 8.37
CA SER A 19 18.32 -6.96 7.46
C SER A 19 17.06 -6.21 7.02
N CYS A 20 16.76 -5.10 7.68
CA CYS A 20 15.87 -4.07 7.17
C CYS A 20 16.62 -3.44 5.99
N ASN A 21 16.73 -4.21 4.90
CA ASN A 21 16.79 -3.64 3.59
C ASN A 21 15.49 -2.83 3.50
N SER A 22 15.61 -1.52 3.68
CA SER A 22 14.59 -0.57 3.26
C SER A 22 14.40 -0.79 1.76
N GLN A 23 13.63 -1.80 1.41
CA GLN A 23 13.11 -1.94 0.07
C GLN A 23 12.21 -0.73 -0.08
N ASN A 24 12.57 0.16 -1.00
CA ASN A 24 11.65 1.20 -1.36
C ASN A 24 10.38 0.50 -1.87
N LEU A 25 9.30 0.57 -1.09
CA LEU A 25 8.01 -0.04 -1.41
C LEU A 25 7.13 0.93 -2.20
N ASP A 26 7.69 2.04 -2.68
CA ASP A 26 7.02 2.91 -3.63
C ASP A 26 6.72 2.12 -4.90
N MET A 27 5.43 2.05 -5.22
CA MET A 27 4.94 1.44 -6.43
C MET A 27 4.33 2.53 -7.30
N GLU A 28 4.81 2.67 -8.53
CA GLU A 28 4.24 3.58 -9.53
C GLU A 28 3.59 2.78 -10.67
N TYR A 29 2.44 3.25 -11.12
CA TYR A 29 1.68 2.67 -12.24
C TYR A 29 1.19 3.79 -13.17
N ASP A 30 1.14 3.50 -14.47
CA ASP A 30 0.46 4.30 -15.47
C ASP A 30 -0.86 3.62 -15.85
N CYS A 31 -1.96 4.34 -15.63
CA CYS A 31 -3.32 3.92 -15.92
C CYS A 31 -3.92 4.85 -17.00
N ASP A 32 -3.55 4.62 -18.26
CA ASP A 32 -4.03 5.39 -19.43
C ASP A 32 -3.71 6.89 -19.30
N GLY A 33 -2.43 7.19 -19.04
CA GLY A 33 -1.89 8.54 -18.86
C GLY A 33 -2.04 9.09 -17.43
N THR A 34 -2.81 8.40 -16.57
CA THR A 34 -2.94 8.79 -15.15
C THR A 34 -1.94 8.03 -14.30
N LYS A 35 -1.02 8.74 -13.67
CA LYS A 35 -0.03 8.16 -12.75
C LYS A 35 -0.64 7.84 -11.40
N ILE A 36 -0.41 6.62 -10.92
CA ILE A 36 -0.81 6.13 -9.59
C ILE A 36 0.45 5.79 -8.81
N LYS A 37 0.59 6.32 -7.60
CA LYS A 37 1.69 5.97 -6.70
C LYS A 37 1.16 5.54 -5.34
N PHE A 38 1.78 4.54 -4.74
CA PHE A 38 1.45 4.16 -3.37
C PHE A 38 2.61 3.49 -2.67
N ASN A 39 2.58 3.53 -1.34
CA ASN A 39 3.52 2.85 -0.48
C ASN A 39 2.77 2.16 0.66
N ASP A 40 3.02 0.86 0.84
CA ASP A 40 2.34 0.05 1.85
C ASP A 40 2.78 0.36 3.28
N LEU A 41 4.04 0.75 3.50
CA LEU A 41 4.58 1.10 4.81
C LEU A 41 4.12 2.49 5.23
N ASP A 42 4.28 3.47 4.34
CA ASP A 42 3.91 4.85 4.61
C ASP A 42 2.40 5.08 4.52
N ARG A 43 1.65 4.06 4.10
CA ARG A 43 0.19 4.10 3.93
C ARG A 43 -0.22 5.27 3.01
N SER A 44 0.53 5.50 1.94
CA SER A 44 0.32 6.63 1.01
C SER A 44 -0.37 6.20 -0.28
N PHE A 45 -1.11 7.12 -0.91
CA PHE A 45 -1.79 6.89 -2.18
C PHE A 45 -1.97 8.20 -2.93
N GLU A 46 -1.27 8.34 -4.05
CA GLU A 46 -1.32 9.51 -4.93
C GLU A 46 -1.92 9.12 -6.29
N VAL A 47 -2.83 9.95 -6.78
CA VAL A 47 -3.50 9.76 -8.06
C VAL A 47 -3.40 11.03 -8.89
N GLY A 48 -2.67 10.97 -10.00
CA GLY A 48 -2.44 12.10 -10.89
C GLY A 48 -1.80 13.30 -10.20
N GLY A 49 -0.93 13.07 -9.21
CA GLY A 49 -0.32 14.15 -8.40
C GLY A 49 -1.13 14.55 -7.16
N ASN A 50 -2.32 14.01 -6.94
CA ASN A 50 -3.14 14.30 -5.76
C ASN A 50 -2.95 13.23 -4.69
N ASP A 51 -2.38 13.60 -3.55
CA ASP A 51 -2.27 12.73 -2.39
C ASP A 51 -3.63 12.56 -1.70
N LEU A 52 -4.22 11.37 -1.84
CA LEU A 52 -5.52 11.01 -1.28
C LEU A 52 -5.41 10.37 0.11
N SER A 53 -4.19 10.09 0.58
CA SER A 53 -3.97 9.41 1.86
C SER A 53 -4.34 10.27 3.08
N LYS A 54 -4.37 11.59 2.90
CA LYS A 54 -4.74 12.57 3.93
C LYS A 54 -6.24 12.80 4.05
N ASN A 55 -7.03 12.26 3.12
CA ASN A 55 -8.45 12.52 3.06
C ASN A 55 -9.25 11.62 4.00
N ARG A 56 -10.40 12.12 4.46
CA ARG A 56 -11.34 11.33 5.27
C ARG A 56 -11.77 10.10 4.47
N ASP A 57 -11.90 8.98 5.18
CA ASP A 57 -12.26 7.67 4.63
C ASP A 57 -11.20 7.03 3.71
N PHE A 58 -9.95 7.53 3.71
CA PHE A 58 -8.84 6.82 3.08
C PHE A 58 -8.69 5.40 3.68
N TYR A 59 -8.56 4.42 2.80
CA TYR A 59 -8.42 3.02 3.19
C TYR A 59 -7.40 2.30 2.32
N MET A 60 -6.58 1.47 2.95
CA MET A 60 -5.60 0.64 2.27
C MET A 60 -5.48 -0.71 2.97
N ASN A 61 -5.48 -1.78 2.20
CA ASN A 61 -5.15 -3.14 2.66
C ASN A 61 -4.27 -3.85 1.62
N GLN A 62 -4.05 -5.16 1.79
CA GLN A 62 -3.17 -5.95 0.90
C GLN A 62 -3.67 -6.07 -0.55
N VAL A 63 -4.96 -5.79 -0.82
CA VAL A 63 -5.60 -6.01 -2.12
C VAL A 63 -6.06 -4.69 -2.75
N ILE A 64 -6.65 -3.80 -1.96
CA ILE A 64 -7.34 -2.59 -2.40
C ILE A 64 -6.75 -1.36 -1.71
N ILE A 65 -6.68 -0.28 -2.48
CA ILE A 65 -6.50 1.08 -2.00
C ILE A 65 -7.73 1.87 -2.42
N PHE A 66 -8.29 2.65 -1.50
CA PHE A 66 -9.43 3.50 -1.71
C PHE A 66 -9.08 4.91 -1.24
N GLY A 67 -9.31 5.91 -2.10
CA GLY A 67 -9.13 7.31 -1.77
C GLY A 67 -10.25 8.15 -2.37
N LYS A 68 -10.73 9.16 -1.64
CA LYS A 68 -11.67 10.16 -2.14
C LYS A 68 -10.91 11.39 -2.60
N PHE A 69 -11.31 11.97 -3.72
CA PHE A 69 -10.92 13.34 -4.07
C PHE A 69 -11.77 14.32 -3.24
N TYR A 70 -11.27 15.55 -3.03
CA TYR A 70 -12.00 16.56 -2.27
C TYR A 70 -13.36 16.87 -2.93
N GLY A 71 -14.44 16.73 -2.17
CA GLY A 71 -15.82 17.01 -2.57
C GLY A 71 -16.79 16.75 -1.40
N ASP A 72 -17.90 17.50 -1.33
CA ASP A 72 -18.93 17.28 -0.31
C ASP A 72 -19.50 15.86 -0.41
N SER A 73 -19.82 15.27 0.74
CA SER A 73 -19.83 13.83 1.02
C SER A 73 -20.72 12.93 0.13
N ASN A 74 -21.59 13.51 -0.70
CA ASN A 74 -22.55 12.76 -1.52
C ASN A 74 -22.21 12.78 -3.02
N GLU A 75 -21.27 13.62 -3.47
CA GLU A 75 -20.85 13.73 -4.87
C GLU A 75 -19.32 13.64 -5.04
N ALA A 76 -18.61 13.19 -4.00
CA ALA A 76 -17.16 13.08 -4.05
C ALA A 76 -16.72 12.01 -5.07
N SER A 77 -15.87 12.42 -6.02
CA SER A 77 -15.18 11.48 -6.90
C SER A 77 -14.23 10.60 -6.08
N VAL A 78 -14.11 9.33 -6.42
CA VAL A 78 -13.25 8.38 -5.70
C VAL A 78 -12.39 7.56 -6.66
N ALA A 79 -11.24 7.11 -6.15
CA ALA A 79 -10.33 6.20 -6.81
C ALA A 79 -10.21 4.89 -6.00
N ILE A 80 -10.39 3.77 -6.68
CA ILE A 80 -10.24 2.42 -6.11
C ILE A 80 -9.20 1.67 -6.92
N PHE A 81 -8.03 1.43 -6.35
CA PHE A 81 -6.96 0.68 -6.98
C PHE A 81 -6.88 -0.75 -6.44
N ASN A 82 -6.89 -1.74 -7.34
CA ASN A 82 -6.69 -3.14 -6.99
C ASN A 82 -5.26 -3.57 -7.36
N LYS A 83 -4.49 -3.92 -6.33
CA LYS A 83 -3.06 -4.27 -6.41
C LYS A 83 -2.81 -5.58 -7.16
N ILE A 84 -3.74 -6.53 -7.09
CA ILE A 84 -3.59 -7.86 -7.68
C ILE A 84 -3.75 -7.78 -9.19
N ASN A 85 -4.85 -7.19 -9.65
CA ASN A 85 -5.16 -7.12 -11.07
C ASN A 85 -4.64 -5.85 -11.75
N LYS A 86 -4.04 -4.92 -10.98
CA LYS A 86 -3.48 -3.66 -11.46
C LYS A 86 -4.53 -2.85 -12.23
N LYS A 87 -5.73 -2.74 -11.68
CA LYS A 87 -6.81 -1.92 -12.24
C LYS A 87 -7.16 -0.79 -11.31
N ILE A 88 -7.49 0.35 -11.89
CA ILE A 88 -8.10 1.47 -11.16
C ILE A 88 -9.53 1.68 -11.63
N GLU A 89 -10.41 1.92 -10.67
CA GLU A 89 -11.77 2.37 -10.90
C GLU A 89 -11.90 3.81 -10.40
N PHE A 90 -12.22 4.71 -11.31
CA PHE A 90 -12.60 6.08 -11.01
C PHE A 90 -14.12 6.17 -10.99
N LYS A 91 -14.71 6.53 -9.86
CA LYS A 91 -16.14 6.81 -9.76
C LYS A 91 -16.33 8.30 -9.57
N GLU A 92 -17.03 8.90 -10.50
CA GLU A 92 -17.53 10.26 -10.44
C GLU A 92 -19.06 10.20 -10.33
N PRO A 93 -19.74 11.28 -9.91
CA PRO A 93 -21.21 11.27 -9.76
C PRO A 93 -21.96 10.82 -11.02
N SER A 94 -21.42 11.13 -12.21
CA SER A 94 -22.06 10.88 -13.50
C SER A 94 -21.53 9.65 -14.25
N GLN A 95 -20.36 9.12 -13.87
CA GLN A 95 -19.69 8.07 -14.64
C GLN A 95 -18.74 7.23 -13.80
N THR A 96 -18.52 5.99 -14.25
CA THR A 96 -17.48 5.12 -13.72
C THR A 96 -16.55 4.69 -14.86
N ARG A 97 -15.25 4.87 -14.67
CA ARG A 97 -14.22 4.46 -15.62
C ARG A 97 -13.29 3.45 -14.97
N ILE A 98 -13.11 2.30 -15.61
CA ILE A 98 -12.21 1.25 -15.16
C ILE A 98 -11.05 1.14 -16.15
N VAL A 99 -9.83 1.22 -15.65
CA VAL A 99 -8.62 1.27 -16.48
C VAL A 99 -7.63 0.22 -16.00
N GLN A 100 -7.01 -0.48 -16.96
CA GLN A 100 -5.89 -1.37 -16.70
C GLN A 100 -4.60 -0.55 -16.59
N CYS A 101 -3.81 -0.84 -15.56
CA CYS A 101 -2.59 -0.12 -15.25
C CYS A 101 -1.36 -0.97 -15.54
N THR A 102 -0.28 -0.29 -15.95
CA THR A 102 1.02 -0.89 -16.19
C THR A 102 2.00 -0.35 -15.16
N LYS A 103 2.80 -1.24 -14.55
CA LYS A 103 3.81 -0.81 -13.57
C LYS A 103 4.87 0.04 -14.28
N VAL A 104 5.21 1.18 -13.69
CA VAL A 104 6.34 2.02 -14.09
C VAL A 104 7.54 1.58 -13.28
N ASN A 105 8.65 1.25 -13.95
CA ASN A 105 9.91 0.84 -13.33
C ASN A 105 10.75 2.06 -12.95
#